data_AF-A0A1W9VRP1-F1
#
_entry.id   AF-A0A1W9VRP1-F1
#
_cell.length_a   1.000
_cell.length_b   1.000
_cell.length_c   1.000
_cell.angle_alpha   90.00
_cell.angle_beta   90.00
_cell.angle_gamma   90.00
#
_symmetry.space_group_name_H-M   'P 1'
#
loop_
_entity.id
_entity.type
_entity.pdbx_description
1 polymer ?
#
loop_
_entity_poly.entity_id
_entity_poly.type
_entity_poly.pdbx_seq_one_letter_code
_entity_poly.pdbx_strand_id
1 'polypeptide(L)'
;MGFFSAIGSFVSSVCSVVSSAVSAIGSAIVTGATKLLEIAGKGIEAVINTIRQVGVALGVIQPDEDLEKLGEKAMVADKKVEDFDYVSDYIQYLRDEVEVDKAKFDKLEDKDKLARKAIGATIVSKGIEEKKDTIIPMEFWVETTKQGMGQKEITGVIDMFKESSVENNFFDFCKGKLGFKEKVKTSNLLVEMYKELEPDLSNDDIENKIINMKNVSKEEGV
;
A
#
# COMPACT_ATOMS: atom_id res chain seq x y z
N MET A 1 -12.57 25.76 14.18
CA MET A 1 -12.47 25.71 12.71
C MET A 1 -11.03 25.57 12.17
N GLY A 2 -9.96 25.48 12.99
CA GLY A 2 -8.57 25.49 12.48
C GLY A 2 -7.89 24.13 12.25
N PHE A 3 -8.31 23.06 12.94
CA PHE A 3 -7.55 21.80 12.94
C PHE A 3 -7.68 20.99 11.63
N PHE A 4 -8.87 20.93 11.04
CA PHE A 4 -9.10 20.26 9.75
C PHE A 4 -8.48 21.02 8.57
N SER A 5 -8.38 22.35 8.65
CA SER A 5 -7.71 23.17 7.64
C SER A 5 -6.18 22.98 7.67
N ALA A 6 -5.58 22.79 8.86
CA ALA A 6 -4.15 22.53 9.00
C ALA A 6 -3.75 21.14 8.46
N ILE A 7 -4.55 20.10 8.74
CA ILE A 7 -4.29 18.74 8.23
C ILE A 7 -4.42 18.70 6.70
N GLY A 8 -5.45 19.33 6.14
CA GLY A 8 -5.62 19.43 4.68
C GLY A 8 -4.47 20.18 4.00
N SER A 9 -3.96 21.23 4.63
CA SER A 9 -2.80 22.01 4.14
C SER A 9 -1.49 21.22 4.17
N PHE A 10 -1.30 20.36 5.17
CA PHE A 10 -0.12 19.50 5.25
C PHE A 10 -0.13 18.43 4.15
N VAL A 11 -1.23 17.71 3.98
CA VAL A 11 -1.37 16.67 2.94
C VAL A 11 -1.19 17.28 1.54
N SER A 12 -1.80 18.43 1.26
CA SER A 12 -1.64 19.09 -0.05
C SER A 12 -0.20 19.54 -0.32
N SER A 13 0.53 19.96 0.73
CA SER A 13 1.95 20.30 0.62
C SER A 13 2.80 19.09 0.28
N VAL A 14 2.55 17.93 0.92
CA VAL A 14 3.26 16.66 0.63
C VAL A 14 2.94 16.19 -0.80
N CYS A 15 1.67 16.22 -1.22
CA CYS A 15 1.27 15.86 -2.58
C CYS A 15 1.93 16.76 -3.64
N SER A 16 2.19 18.03 -3.32
CA SER A 16 2.90 18.95 -4.22
C SER A 16 4.35 18.52 -4.45
N VAL A 17 5.05 18.08 -3.40
CA VAL A 17 6.41 17.52 -3.49
C VAL A 17 6.41 16.29 -4.40
N VAL A 18 5.50 15.34 -4.15
CA VAL A 18 5.37 14.13 -4.97
C VAL A 18 5.07 14.47 -6.45
N SER A 19 4.10 15.37 -6.69
CA SER A 19 3.68 15.72 -8.05
C SER A 19 4.79 16.41 -8.84
N SER A 20 5.63 17.21 -8.18
CA SER A 20 6.77 17.86 -8.83
C SER A 20 7.88 16.88 -9.25
N ALA A 21 7.89 15.66 -8.72
CA ALA A 21 8.89 14.64 -9.00
C ALA A 21 8.57 13.76 -10.23
N VAL A 22 7.48 14.03 -10.96
CA VAL A 22 6.99 13.17 -12.06
C VAL A 22 8.03 12.87 -13.13
N SER A 23 8.90 13.84 -13.46
CA SER A 23 9.96 13.65 -14.44
C SER A 23 11.08 12.73 -13.95
N ALA A 24 11.26 12.61 -12.63
CA ALA A 24 12.32 11.81 -12.01
C ALA A 24 11.87 10.37 -11.69
N ILE A 25 10.64 10.20 -11.20
CA ILE A 25 10.19 8.89 -10.67
C ILE A 25 9.15 8.18 -11.54
N GLY A 26 8.58 8.87 -12.53
CA GLY A 26 7.54 8.32 -13.38
C GLY A 26 6.11 8.63 -12.92
N SER A 27 5.18 8.59 -13.87
CA SER A 27 3.79 8.99 -13.63
C SER A 27 3.05 7.99 -12.76
N ALA A 28 3.32 6.69 -12.95
CA ALA A 28 2.68 5.63 -12.17
C ALA A 28 3.02 5.73 -10.67
N ILE A 29 4.27 6.04 -10.34
CA ILE A 29 4.72 6.20 -8.95
C ILE A 29 4.15 7.48 -8.33
N VAL A 30 4.15 8.60 -9.06
CA VAL A 30 3.51 9.85 -8.58
C VAL A 30 2.03 9.64 -8.31
N THR A 31 1.29 9.03 -9.24
CA THR A 31 -0.14 8.77 -9.06
C THR A 31 -0.39 7.86 -7.86
N GLY A 32 0.38 6.78 -7.70
CA GLY A 32 0.24 5.88 -6.56
C GLY A 32 0.55 6.55 -5.22
N ALA A 33 1.64 7.33 -5.15
CA ALA A 33 2.05 8.01 -3.92
C ALA A 33 1.09 9.13 -3.53
N THR A 34 0.63 9.94 -4.49
CA THR A 34 -0.40 10.96 -4.24
C THR A 34 -1.69 10.32 -3.77
N LYS A 35 -2.15 9.25 -4.46
CA LYS A 35 -3.36 8.53 -4.05
C LYS A 35 -3.23 8.00 -2.63
N LEU A 36 -2.12 7.33 -2.31
CA LEU A 36 -1.82 6.79 -0.98
C LEU A 36 -1.90 7.88 0.11
N LEU A 37 -1.31 9.05 -0.13
CA LEU A 37 -1.35 10.20 0.79
C LEU A 37 -2.79 10.70 1.00
N GLU A 38 -3.57 10.81 -0.08
CA GLU A 38 -4.95 11.28 -0.04
C GLU A 38 -5.87 10.34 0.74
N ILE A 39 -5.78 9.02 0.50
CA ILE A 39 -6.71 8.04 1.08
C ILE A 39 -6.32 7.59 2.49
N ALA A 40 -5.02 7.59 2.83
CA ALA A 40 -4.57 7.12 4.13
C ALA A 40 -4.67 8.21 5.20
N GLY A 41 -4.59 9.49 4.81
CA GLY A 41 -4.70 10.63 5.73
C GLY A 41 -3.78 10.48 6.94
N LYS A 42 -4.35 10.49 8.16
CA LYS A 42 -3.60 10.33 9.41
C LYS A 42 -2.99 8.93 9.62
N GLY A 43 -3.52 7.91 8.95
CA GLY A 43 -3.06 6.52 9.06
C GLY A 43 -1.90 6.17 8.13
N ILE A 44 -1.36 7.15 7.39
CA ILE A 44 -0.35 6.92 6.34
C ILE A 44 0.86 6.12 6.81
N GLU A 45 1.41 6.39 7.99
CA GLU A 45 2.59 5.66 8.47
C GLU A 45 2.28 4.18 8.73
N ALA A 46 1.10 3.86 9.24
CA ALA A 46 0.67 2.48 9.44
C ALA A 46 0.54 1.76 8.09
N VAL A 47 -0.05 2.42 7.08
CA VAL A 47 -0.22 1.84 5.74
C VAL A 47 1.13 1.60 5.06
N ILE A 48 2.05 2.57 5.15
CA ILE A 48 3.41 2.44 4.64
C ILE A 48 4.14 1.25 5.31
N ASN A 49 3.97 1.08 6.62
CA ASN A 49 4.56 -0.03 7.34
C ASN A 49 3.94 -1.38 6.93
N THR A 50 2.63 -1.46 6.69
CA THR A 50 1.97 -2.66 6.17
C THR A 50 2.54 -3.05 4.81
N ILE A 51 2.66 -2.10 3.88
CA ILE A 51 3.26 -2.33 2.55
C ILE A 51 4.70 -2.84 2.71
N ARG A 52 5.49 -2.20 3.56
CA ARG A 52 6.88 -2.61 3.86
C ARG A 52 6.94 -4.05 4.33
N GLN A 53 6.11 -4.41 5.31
CA GLN A 53 6.09 -5.74 5.90
C GLN A 53 5.76 -6.82 4.87
N VAL A 54 4.77 -6.59 4.00
CA VAL A 54 4.44 -7.51 2.92
C VAL A 54 5.55 -7.56 1.87
N GLY A 55 6.15 -6.41 1.54
CA GLY A 55 7.30 -6.33 0.63
C GLY A 55 8.50 -7.15 1.12
N VAL A 56 8.81 -7.08 2.41
CA VAL A 56 9.86 -7.92 3.03
C VAL A 56 9.47 -9.39 3.01
N ALA A 57 8.23 -9.73 3.40
CA ALA A 57 7.77 -11.12 3.43
C ALA A 57 7.81 -11.80 2.05
N LEU A 58 7.59 -11.04 0.98
CA LEU A 58 7.63 -11.51 -0.41
C LEU A 58 9.01 -11.38 -1.07
N GLY A 59 10.00 -10.83 -0.37
CA GLY A 59 11.36 -10.63 -0.87
C GLY A 59 11.48 -9.56 -1.95
N VAL A 60 10.54 -8.60 -2.01
CA VAL A 60 10.61 -7.42 -2.89
C VAL A 60 11.68 -6.45 -2.40
N ILE A 61 11.79 -6.30 -1.08
CA ILE A 61 12.81 -5.50 -0.40
C ILE A 61 13.45 -6.29 0.74
N GLN A 62 14.63 -5.87 1.17
CA GLN A 62 15.36 -6.47 2.29
C GLN A 62 14.87 -5.91 3.64
N PRO A 63 14.99 -6.67 4.75
CA PRO A 63 14.50 -6.25 6.07
C PRO A 63 15.12 -4.97 6.65
N ASP A 64 16.30 -4.59 6.19
CA ASP A 64 17.04 -3.38 6.59
C ASP A 64 16.81 -2.20 5.64
N GLU A 65 16.12 -2.42 4.51
CA GLU A 65 15.79 -1.33 3.60
C GLU A 65 14.74 -0.40 4.20
N ASP A 66 15.02 0.89 4.00
CA ASP A 66 14.22 2.01 4.46
C ASP A 66 13.48 2.65 3.27
N LEU A 67 12.16 2.81 3.41
CA LEU A 67 11.32 3.32 2.33
C LEU A 67 11.53 4.80 2.07
N GLU A 68 11.92 5.59 3.08
CA GLU A 68 12.24 7.01 2.90
C GLU A 68 13.50 7.15 2.02
N LYS A 69 14.53 6.37 2.32
CA LYS A 69 15.76 6.33 1.54
C LYS A 69 15.54 5.77 0.13
N LEU A 70 14.69 4.76 -0.03
CA LEU A 70 14.29 4.25 -1.35
C LEU A 70 13.59 5.35 -2.17
N GLY A 71 12.69 6.10 -1.54
CA GLY A 71 12.02 7.24 -2.17
C GLY A 71 12.97 8.38 -2.54
N GLU A 72 13.94 8.70 -1.69
CA GLU A 72 14.98 9.69 -2.03
C GLU A 72 15.84 9.21 -3.21
N LYS A 73 16.28 7.94 -3.21
CA LYS A 73 17.01 7.35 -4.33
C LYS A 73 16.22 7.52 -5.63
N ALA A 74 14.92 7.21 -5.60
CA ALA A 74 14.06 7.42 -6.76
C ALA A 74 14.04 8.89 -7.20
N MET A 75 13.92 9.85 -6.27
CA MET A 75 13.85 11.27 -6.60
C MET A 75 15.13 11.85 -7.21
N VAL A 76 16.31 11.30 -6.86
CA VAL A 76 17.60 11.79 -7.35
C VAL A 76 18.19 10.95 -8.48
N ALA A 77 17.55 9.83 -8.82
CA ALA A 77 17.96 8.95 -9.91
C ALA A 77 17.91 9.66 -11.26
N ASP A 78 18.80 9.25 -12.17
CA ASP A 78 18.78 9.67 -13.57
C ASP A 78 17.78 8.88 -14.42
N LYS A 79 17.30 7.74 -13.89
CA LYS A 79 16.32 6.86 -14.53
C LYS A 79 15.06 6.74 -13.69
N LYS A 80 13.92 6.70 -14.37
CA LYS A 80 12.59 6.48 -13.78
C LYS A 80 12.15 5.04 -13.97
N VAL A 81 11.07 4.66 -13.30
CA VAL A 81 10.55 3.28 -13.37
C VAL A 81 10.22 2.84 -14.80
N GLU A 82 9.77 3.76 -15.66
CA GLU A 82 9.42 3.43 -17.05
C GLU A 82 10.64 3.17 -17.96
N ASP A 83 11.87 3.38 -17.46
CA ASP A 83 13.10 3.02 -18.18
C ASP A 83 13.50 1.54 -17.97
N PHE A 84 12.68 0.78 -17.24
CA PHE A 84 12.90 -0.63 -16.91
C PHE A 84 11.69 -1.48 -17.31
N ASP A 85 11.93 -2.72 -17.72
CA ASP A 85 10.87 -3.69 -18.04
C ASP A 85 10.20 -4.25 -16.77
N TYR A 86 10.99 -4.37 -15.68
CA TYR A 86 10.56 -4.90 -14.39
C TYR A 86 10.83 -3.90 -13.28
N VAL A 87 9.87 -3.77 -12.35
CA VAL A 87 10.01 -2.97 -11.13
C VAL A 87 11.11 -3.54 -10.25
N SER A 88 11.33 -4.86 -10.25
CA SER A 88 12.47 -5.46 -9.55
C SER A 88 13.82 -4.89 -10.01
N ASP A 89 13.97 -4.67 -11.33
CA ASP A 89 15.21 -4.14 -11.91
C ASP A 89 15.39 -2.66 -11.52
N TYR A 90 14.30 -1.90 -11.50
CA TYR A 90 14.31 -0.53 -11.00
C TYR A 90 14.71 -0.47 -9.51
N ILE A 91 14.11 -1.30 -8.66
CA ILE A 91 14.47 -1.37 -7.22
C ILE A 91 15.95 -1.74 -7.05
N GLN A 92 16.44 -2.70 -7.84
CA GLN A 92 17.85 -3.09 -7.79
C GLN A 92 18.78 -1.95 -8.25
N TYR A 93 18.46 -1.27 -9.35
CA TYR A 93 19.22 -0.09 -9.79
C TYR A 93 19.23 1.00 -8.72
N LEU A 94 18.09 1.32 -8.10
CA LEU A 94 18.04 2.29 -7.00
C LEU A 94 18.94 1.84 -5.85
N ARG A 95 18.95 0.55 -5.51
CA ARG A 95 19.75 0.00 -4.42
C ARG A 95 21.25 0.14 -4.70
N ASP A 96 21.68 -0.32 -5.87
CA ASP A 96 23.08 -0.59 -6.18
C ASP A 96 23.81 0.64 -6.77
N GLU A 97 23.12 1.42 -7.60
CA GLU A 97 23.75 2.47 -8.42
C GLU A 97 23.47 3.90 -7.91
N VAL A 98 22.36 4.12 -7.20
CA VAL A 98 21.97 5.46 -6.78
C VAL A 98 22.47 5.80 -5.39
N GLU A 99 23.32 6.83 -5.32
CA GLU A 99 23.84 7.38 -4.07
C GLU A 99 22.95 8.52 -3.53
N VAL A 100 22.88 8.61 -2.20
CA VAL A 100 22.15 9.67 -1.50
C VAL A 100 23.13 10.53 -0.72
N ASP A 101 23.03 11.84 -0.91
CA ASP A 101 23.71 12.83 -0.07
C ASP A 101 23.08 12.83 1.32
N LYS A 102 23.67 12.04 2.24
CA LYS A 102 23.18 11.88 3.61
C LYS A 102 23.01 13.21 4.34
N ALA A 103 23.90 14.17 4.12
CA ALA A 103 23.85 15.45 4.83
C ALA A 103 22.65 16.32 4.39
N LYS A 104 22.22 16.20 3.13
CA LYS A 104 20.98 16.83 2.65
C LYS A 104 19.76 16.05 3.12
N PHE A 105 19.81 14.73 3.00
CA PHE A 105 18.72 13.84 3.37
C PHE A 105 18.31 13.98 4.85
N ASP A 106 19.29 14.01 5.77
CA ASP A 106 19.03 14.12 7.21
C ASP A 106 18.37 15.47 7.58
N LYS A 107 18.57 16.51 6.76
CA LYS A 107 18.05 17.86 6.94
C LYS A 107 16.68 18.10 6.30
N LEU A 108 16.09 17.10 5.64
CA LEU A 108 14.77 17.23 5.03
C LEU A 108 13.70 17.54 6.07
N GLU A 109 12.74 18.38 5.69
CA GLU A 109 11.55 18.66 6.50
C GLU A 109 10.62 17.43 6.54
N ASP A 110 9.77 17.34 7.55
CA ASP A 110 8.88 16.19 7.74
C ASP A 110 7.96 15.92 6.53
N LYS A 111 7.51 16.99 5.84
CA LYS A 111 6.70 16.86 4.63
C LYS A 111 7.48 16.20 3.49
N ASP A 112 8.77 16.52 3.37
CA ASP A 112 9.66 16.02 2.32
C ASP A 112 10.04 14.57 2.59
N LYS A 113 10.24 14.22 3.87
CA LYS A 113 10.42 12.85 4.35
C LYS A 113 9.19 12.00 4.08
N LEU A 114 8.00 12.49 4.44
CA LEU A 114 6.75 11.76 4.21
C LEU A 114 6.48 11.54 2.72
N ALA A 115 6.76 12.54 1.87
CA ALA A 115 6.65 12.38 0.41
C ALA A 115 7.54 11.22 -0.09
N ARG A 116 8.79 11.14 0.38
CA ARG A 116 9.72 10.06 0.03
C ARG A 116 9.28 8.71 0.56
N LYS A 117 8.79 8.63 1.80
CA LYS A 117 8.20 7.38 2.32
C LYS A 117 7.03 6.91 1.46
N ALA A 118 6.14 7.82 1.02
CA ALA A 118 5.02 7.47 0.16
C ALA A 118 5.46 7.00 -1.24
N ILE A 119 6.50 7.64 -1.81
CA ILE A 119 7.14 7.21 -3.07
C ILE A 119 7.74 5.81 -2.90
N GLY A 120 8.56 5.59 -1.88
CA GLY A 120 9.18 4.29 -1.60
C GLY A 120 8.14 3.19 -1.36
N ALA A 121 7.09 3.48 -0.58
CA ALA A 121 5.97 2.54 -0.39
C ALA A 121 5.26 2.21 -1.70
N THR A 122 5.07 3.20 -2.59
CA THR A 122 4.45 2.97 -3.90
C THR A 122 5.32 2.08 -4.79
N ILE A 123 6.63 2.31 -4.81
CA ILE A 123 7.59 1.46 -5.53
C ILE A 123 7.52 0.01 -5.01
N VAL A 124 7.50 -0.18 -3.69
CA VAL A 124 7.37 -1.51 -3.09
C VAL A 124 6.01 -2.14 -3.41
N SER A 125 4.91 -1.39 -3.36
CA SER A 125 3.60 -1.87 -3.79
C SER A 125 3.63 -2.36 -5.24
N LYS A 126 4.31 -1.64 -6.15
CA LYS A 126 4.49 -2.06 -7.54
C LYS A 126 5.35 -3.31 -7.67
N GLY A 127 6.41 -3.44 -6.87
CA GLY A 127 7.19 -4.68 -6.81
C GLY A 127 6.38 -5.87 -6.27
N ILE A 128 5.44 -5.63 -5.34
CA ILE A 128 4.50 -6.66 -4.87
C ILE A 128 3.51 -7.04 -5.97
N GLU A 129 2.96 -6.07 -6.71
CA GLU A 129 2.09 -6.33 -7.87
C GLU A 129 2.78 -7.22 -8.90
N GLU A 130 4.04 -6.93 -9.24
CA GLU A 130 4.86 -7.74 -10.16
C GLU A 130 5.09 -9.15 -9.59
N LYS A 131 5.49 -9.25 -8.32
CA LYS A 131 5.77 -10.54 -7.66
C LYS A 131 4.52 -11.43 -7.57
N LYS A 132 3.37 -10.81 -7.35
CA LYS A 132 2.07 -11.49 -7.26
C LYS A 132 1.40 -11.64 -8.61
N ASP A 133 1.88 -10.96 -9.65
CA ASP A 133 1.29 -10.95 -10.99
C ASP A 133 -0.20 -10.59 -10.92
N THR A 134 -0.50 -9.48 -10.24
CA THR A 134 -1.82 -8.89 -10.12
C THR A 134 -1.74 -7.42 -9.72
N ILE A 135 -2.73 -6.61 -10.13
CA ILE A 135 -2.83 -5.21 -9.73
C ILE A 135 -3.43 -5.11 -8.32
N ILE A 136 -2.85 -4.26 -7.47
CA ILE A 136 -3.28 -4.06 -6.09
C ILE A 136 -3.61 -2.58 -5.90
N PRO A 137 -4.90 -2.20 -5.78
CA PRO A 137 -5.29 -0.82 -5.55
C PRO A 137 -4.72 -0.26 -4.23
N MET A 138 -4.38 1.03 -4.17
CA MET A 138 -3.87 1.63 -2.92
C MET A 138 -4.87 1.55 -1.76
N GLU A 139 -6.17 1.56 -2.06
CA GLU A 139 -7.26 1.39 -1.10
C GLU A 139 -7.22 0.04 -0.38
N PHE A 140 -6.70 -1.00 -1.05
CA PHE A 140 -6.51 -2.31 -0.44
C PHE A 140 -5.55 -2.22 0.75
N TRP A 141 -4.43 -1.50 0.60
CA TRP A 141 -3.45 -1.32 1.68
C TRP A 141 -4.02 -0.55 2.87
N VAL A 142 -4.83 0.48 2.60
CA VAL A 142 -5.53 1.21 3.66
C VAL A 142 -6.47 0.29 4.42
N GLU A 143 -7.28 -0.49 3.70
CA GLU A 143 -8.27 -1.34 4.34
C GLU A 143 -7.63 -2.46 5.14
N THR A 144 -6.69 -3.19 4.56
CA THR A 144 -5.97 -4.28 5.26
C THR A 144 -5.25 -3.78 6.52
N THR A 145 -4.67 -2.57 6.47
CA THR A 145 -4.07 -1.92 7.65
C THR A 145 -5.12 -1.61 8.71
N LYS A 146 -6.28 -1.03 8.33
CA LYS A 146 -7.37 -0.73 9.27
C LYS A 146 -7.95 -1.98 9.92
N GLN A 147 -8.05 -3.07 9.15
CA GLN A 147 -8.48 -4.37 9.63
C GLN A 147 -7.44 -5.05 10.55
N GLY A 148 -6.23 -4.48 10.70
CA GLY A 148 -5.17 -5.06 11.52
C GLY A 148 -4.67 -6.41 10.98
N MET A 149 -4.80 -6.64 9.67
CA MET A 149 -4.47 -7.92 9.07
C MET A 149 -2.96 -8.19 9.11
N GLY A 150 -2.61 -9.44 9.41
CA GLY A 150 -1.25 -9.94 9.32
C GLY A 150 -0.81 -10.20 7.87
N GLN A 151 0.51 -10.30 7.66
CA GLN A 151 1.10 -10.49 6.33
C GLN A 151 0.51 -11.67 5.56
N LYS A 152 0.29 -12.81 6.23
CA LYS A 152 -0.27 -14.02 5.59
C LYS A 152 -1.72 -13.82 5.15
N GLU A 153 -2.52 -13.12 5.96
CA GLU A 153 -3.91 -12.81 5.61
C GLU A 153 -3.97 -11.85 4.42
N ILE A 154 -3.10 -10.82 4.42
CA ILE A 154 -3.00 -9.88 3.31
C ILE A 154 -2.62 -10.60 2.02
N THR A 155 -1.60 -11.45 2.05
CA THR A 155 -1.20 -12.23 0.88
C THR A 155 -2.29 -13.21 0.45
N GLY A 156 -2.99 -13.84 1.40
CA GLY A 156 -4.11 -14.74 1.11
C GLY A 156 -5.26 -14.03 0.40
N VAL A 157 -5.58 -12.79 0.78
CA VAL A 157 -6.58 -12.00 0.06
C VAL A 157 -6.10 -11.60 -1.34
N ILE A 158 -4.83 -11.23 -1.51
CA ILE A 158 -4.27 -10.94 -2.84
C ILE A 158 -4.38 -12.17 -3.75
N ASP A 159 -3.96 -13.34 -3.26
CA ASP A 159 -3.95 -14.59 -4.02
C ASP A 159 -5.37 -15.04 -4.35
N MET A 160 -6.31 -14.92 -3.41
CA MET A 160 -7.73 -15.19 -3.62
C MET A 160 -8.32 -14.36 -4.78
N PHE A 161 -8.07 -13.05 -4.83
CA PHE A 161 -8.60 -12.23 -5.93
C PHE A 161 -7.96 -12.59 -7.27
N LYS A 162 -6.66 -12.86 -7.28
CA LYS A 162 -5.94 -13.32 -8.47
C LYS A 162 -6.54 -14.62 -9.02
N GLU A 163 -6.67 -15.64 -8.17
CA GLU A 163 -7.10 -16.98 -8.57
C GLU A 163 -8.58 -17.03 -8.98
N SER A 164 -9.42 -16.25 -8.30
CA SER A 164 -10.86 -16.20 -8.59
C SER A 164 -11.21 -15.42 -9.87
N SER A 165 -10.23 -14.77 -10.52
CA SER A 165 -10.43 -13.86 -11.66
C SER A 165 -11.50 -12.79 -11.38
N VAL A 166 -11.63 -12.39 -10.11
CA VAL A 166 -12.52 -11.30 -9.67
C VAL A 166 -11.68 -10.06 -9.48
N GLU A 167 -12.21 -8.91 -9.89
CA GLU A 167 -11.60 -7.63 -9.55
C GLU A 167 -11.41 -7.50 -8.04
N ASN A 168 -10.23 -7.03 -7.60
CA ASN A 168 -9.94 -6.84 -6.19
C ASN A 168 -10.87 -5.77 -5.60
N ASN A 169 -11.98 -6.24 -5.03
CA ASN A 169 -13.06 -5.43 -4.49
C ASN A 169 -13.09 -5.47 -2.96
N PHE A 170 -11.97 -5.85 -2.32
CA PHE A 170 -11.87 -5.99 -0.86
C PHE A 170 -12.27 -4.70 -0.13
N PHE A 171 -11.79 -3.56 -0.62
CA PHE A 171 -12.14 -2.25 -0.05
C PHE A 171 -13.65 -2.02 -0.06
N ASP A 172 -14.31 -2.26 -1.20
CA ASP A 172 -15.76 -2.08 -1.32
C ASP A 172 -16.55 -3.13 -0.53
N PHE A 173 -16.01 -4.34 -0.38
CA PHE A 173 -16.57 -5.38 0.49
C PHE A 173 -16.61 -4.92 1.94
N CYS A 174 -15.48 -4.45 2.46
CA CYS A 174 -15.34 -3.96 3.84
C CYS A 174 -16.20 -2.70 4.06
N LYS A 175 -16.28 -1.80 3.07
CA LYS A 175 -17.16 -0.62 3.12
C LYS A 175 -18.65 -0.95 2.94
N GLY A 176 -19.01 -2.20 2.63
CA GLY A 176 -20.38 -2.61 2.39
C GLY A 176 -21.02 -1.99 1.15
N LYS A 177 -20.20 -1.60 0.17
CA LYS A 177 -20.62 -0.96 -1.08
C LYS A 177 -20.97 -1.95 -2.20
N LEU A 178 -20.61 -3.22 -2.02
CA LEU A 178 -20.91 -4.27 -3.00
C LEU A 178 -22.40 -4.60 -3.09
N GLY A 179 -22.86 -4.91 -4.30
CA GLY A 179 -24.14 -5.54 -4.55
C GLY A 179 -24.26 -6.88 -3.85
N PHE A 180 -25.49 -7.37 -3.65
CA PHE A 180 -25.74 -8.61 -2.89
C PHE A 180 -24.97 -9.81 -3.46
N LYS A 181 -24.94 -9.95 -4.79
CA LYS A 181 -24.28 -11.08 -5.46
C LYS A 181 -22.77 -11.05 -5.27
N GLU A 182 -22.15 -9.89 -5.48
CA GLU A 182 -20.71 -9.68 -5.31
C GLU A 182 -20.31 -9.85 -3.85
N LYS A 183 -21.11 -9.31 -2.92
CA LYS A 183 -20.91 -9.48 -1.48
C LYS A 183 -20.90 -10.96 -1.07
N VAL A 184 -21.87 -11.75 -1.53
CA VAL A 184 -21.92 -13.19 -1.22
C VAL A 184 -20.71 -13.91 -1.82
N LYS A 185 -20.34 -13.61 -3.07
CA LYS A 185 -19.17 -14.20 -3.72
C LYS A 185 -17.88 -13.91 -2.95
N THR A 186 -17.60 -12.64 -2.64
CA THR A 186 -16.40 -12.24 -1.88
C THR A 186 -16.41 -12.84 -0.47
N SER A 187 -17.58 -12.93 0.19
CA SER A 187 -17.70 -13.55 1.51
C SER A 187 -17.34 -15.03 1.49
N ASN A 188 -17.80 -15.78 0.49
CA ASN A 188 -17.50 -17.21 0.38
C ASN A 188 -16.01 -17.45 0.11
N LEU A 189 -15.41 -16.65 -0.78
CA LEU A 189 -13.97 -16.72 -1.06
C LEU A 189 -13.13 -16.41 0.20
N LEU A 190 -13.55 -15.43 1.01
CA LEU A 190 -12.91 -15.14 2.30
C LEU A 190 -13.04 -16.31 3.28
N VAL A 191 -14.21 -16.97 3.36
CA VAL A 191 -14.39 -18.16 4.22
C VAL A 191 -13.46 -19.29 3.78
N GLU A 192 -13.37 -19.56 2.47
CA GLU A 192 -12.48 -20.59 1.92
C GLU A 192 -11.01 -20.28 2.25
N MET A 193 -10.56 -19.06 1.99
CA MET A 193 -9.19 -18.62 2.32
C MET A 193 -8.88 -18.75 3.82
N TYR A 194 -9.77 -18.31 4.71
CA TYR A 194 -9.54 -18.42 6.15
C TYR A 194 -9.55 -19.86 6.65
N LYS A 195 -10.34 -20.76 6.06
CA LYS A 195 -10.29 -22.19 6.39
C LYS A 195 -8.95 -22.82 6.04
N GLU A 196 -8.34 -22.40 4.93
CA GLU A 196 -7.01 -22.88 4.54
C GLU A 196 -5.91 -22.27 5.40
N LEU A 197 -6.05 -20.98 5.74
CA LEU A 197 -5.04 -20.25 6.51
C LEU A 197 -5.07 -20.56 8.01
N GLU A 198 -6.26 -20.76 8.57
CA GLU A 198 -6.52 -20.96 10.00
C GLU A 198 -7.44 -22.19 10.21
N PRO A 199 -6.98 -23.42 9.90
CA PRO A 199 -7.81 -24.64 9.92
C PRO A 199 -8.33 -25.02 11.31
N ASP A 200 -7.74 -24.45 12.37
CA ASP A 200 -8.15 -24.68 13.76
C ASP A 200 -9.34 -23.79 14.19
N LEU A 201 -9.68 -22.75 13.40
CA LEU A 201 -10.84 -21.90 13.70
C LEU A 201 -12.14 -22.59 13.28
N SER A 202 -13.19 -22.38 14.07
CA SER A 202 -14.52 -22.84 13.69
C SER A 202 -15.08 -22.02 12.53
N ASN A 203 -16.02 -22.59 11.77
CA ASN A 203 -16.72 -21.84 10.71
C ASN A 203 -17.38 -20.58 11.27
N ASP A 204 -17.97 -20.65 12.46
CA ASP A 204 -18.64 -19.52 13.11
C ASP A 204 -17.63 -18.41 13.45
N ASP A 205 -16.42 -18.75 13.91
CA ASP A 205 -15.36 -17.78 14.20
C ASP A 205 -14.89 -17.07 12.92
N ILE A 206 -14.72 -17.83 11.83
CA ILE A 206 -14.34 -17.28 10.52
C ILE A 206 -15.44 -16.36 9.98
N GLU A 207 -16.70 -16.79 10.04
CA GLU A 207 -17.84 -15.97 9.61
C GLU A 207 -17.95 -14.68 10.44
N ASN A 208 -17.78 -14.78 11.77
CA ASN A 208 -17.76 -13.63 12.66
C ASN A 208 -16.62 -12.65 12.32
N LYS A 209 -15.42 -13.17 12.02
CA LYS A 209 -14.28 -12.35 11.56
C LYS A 209 -14.64 -11.56 10.30
N ILE A 210 -15.21 -12.23 9.30
CA ILE A 210 -15.63 -11.60 8.03
C ILE A 210 -16.76 -10.59 8.22
N ILE A 211 -17.71 -10.87 9.11
CA ILE A 211 -18.79 -9.91 9.46
C ILE A 211 -18.19 -8.67 10.13
N ASN A 212 -17.26 -8.87 11.07
CA ASN A 212 -16.62 -7.79 11.82
C ASN A 212 -15.76 -6.87 10.96
N MET A 213 -15.21 -7.36 9.83
CA MET A 213 -14.49 -6.51 8.89
C MET A 213 -15.32 -5.29 8.46
N LYS A 214 -16.63 -5.46 8.27
CA LYS A 214 -17.53 -4.37 7.88
C LYS A 214 -17.83 -3.39 9.00
N ASN A 215 -17.68 -3.82 10.25
CA ASN A 215 -17.93 -2.97 11.42
C ASN A 215 -16.72 -2.05 11.65
N VAL A 216 -15.50 -2.59 11.55
CA VAL A 216 -14.25 -1.82 11.62
C VAL A 216 -14.24 -0.67 10.61
N SER A 217 -14.68 -0.92 9.38
CA SER A 217 -14.70 0.11 8.33
C SER A 217 -15.75 1.21 8.52
N LYS A 218 -16.73 1.02 9.41
CA LYS A 218 -17.83 1.96 9.71
C LYS A 218 -17.54 2.85 10.94
N GLU A 219 -16.76 2.38 11.91
CA GLU A 219 -16.57 3.08 13.20
C GLU A 219 -15.73 4.37 13.10
N GLU A 220 -14.88 4.53 12.07
CA GLU A 220 -14.08 5.74 11.87
C GLU A 220 -14.66 6.74 10.85
N GLY A 221 -15.95 6.61 10.55
CA GLY A 221 -16.71 7.58 9.73
C GLY A 221 -17.30 8.74 10.54
N VAL A 222 -16.51 9.40 11.39
CA VAL A 222 -16.85 10.67 12.09
C VAL A 222 -15.66 11.63 12.07
#